data_AF-A0A540L036-F1
#
_entry.id   AF-A0A540L036-F1
#
_cell.length_a   1.000
_cell.length_b   1.000
_cell.length_c   1.000
_cell.angle_alpha   90.00
_cell.angle_beta   90.00
_cell.angle_gamma   90.00
#
_symmetry.space_group_name_H-M   'P 1'
#
loop_
_entity.id
_entity.type
_entity.pdbx_description
1 polymer ?
#
loop_
_entity_poly.entity_id
_entity_poly.type
_entity_poly.pdbx_seq_one_letter_code
_entity_poly.pdbx_strand_id
1 'polypeptide(L)'
;MHKTCCFNLPSVQCQTEDNSATFLDLIDYLIATIRDWTPMVDDKSVGVCLARAEDLMQQAMFRLEDEFRSLVEHGGKSRKLNRAFRGESNDVLSFDLGDDEEEEEEDEVIEDSEEHQIPNAQSIGDYDIVIDALPSGTINDLHEIAKRMVAAGFGKECSHVYRSCRR
;
A
#
# COMPACT_ATOMS: atom_id res chain seq x y z
N MET A 1 -7.48 -17.34 52.73
CA MET A 1 -8.79 -16.93 52.17
C MET A 1 -8.59 -15.59 51.48
N HIS A 2 -8.21 -15.59 50.21
CA HIS A 2 -9.08 -15.44 49.03
C HIS A 2 -9.67 -14.03 48.85
N LYS A 3 -9.16 -13.31 47.82
CA LYS A 3 -9.85 -12.52 46.78
C LYS A 3 -8.91 -11.41 46.29
N THR A 4 -8.05 -11.63 45.29
CA THR A 4 -8.24 -11.44 43.82
C THR A 4 -8.96 -10.18 43.34
N CYS A 5 -8.26 -9.54 42.38
CA CYS A 5 -8.69 -8.70 41.27
C CYS A 5 -9.09 -7.23 41.54
N CYS A 6 -8.92 -6.29 40.63
CA CYS A 6 -8.22 -6.20 39.33
C CYS A 6 -8.44 -4.75 38.84
N PHE A 7 -7.47 -4.21 38.09
CA PHE A 7 -7.65 -3.25 36.98
C PHE A 7 -8.43 -1.95 37.23
N ASN A 8 -7.69 -0.84 37.21
CA ASN A 8 -8.14 0.39 36.56
C ASN A 8 -6.97 1.01 35.79
N LEU A 9 -6.93 0.73 34.48
CA LEU A 9 -6.19 1.51 33.50
C LEU A 9 -7.19 1.87 32.41
N PRO A 10 -7.53 3.15 32.23
CA PRO A 10 -8.36 3.57 31.11
C PRO A 10 -7.51 3.71 29.84
N SER A 11 -7.92 2.98 28.82
CA SER A 11 -7.98 3.41 27.41
C SER A 11 -6.80 4.23 26.86
N VAL A 12 -5.78 3.54 26.31
CA VAL A 12 -4.75 4.12 25.42
C VAL A 12 -4.84 3.48 24.03
N GLN A 13 -6.06 3.35 23.48
CA GLN A 13 -6.27 2.60 22.22
C GLN A 13 -7.13 3.28 21.16
N CYS A 14 -7.41 4.59 21.27
CA CYS A 14 -8.21 5.31 20.25
C CYS A 14 -7.51 6.49 19.57
N GLN A 15 -6.22 6.78 19.83
CA GLN A 15 -5.57 7.99 19.31
C GLN A 15 -4.86 7.82 17.94
N THR A 16 -4.85 6.63 17.33
CA THR A 16 -4.12 6.41 16.07
C THR A 16 -4.99 6.49 14.82
N GLU A 17 -6.27 6.11 14.87
CA GLU A 17 -7.17 6.16 13.69
C GLU A 17 -7.48 7.60 13.25
N ASP A 18 -7.52 8.56 14.20
CA ASP A 18 -7.77 9.97 13.89
C ASP A 18 -6.57 10.64 13.19
N ASN A 19 -5.35 10.11 13.36
CA ASN A 19 -4.14 10.71 12.80
C ASN A 19 -3.97 10.42 11.29
N SER A 20 -4.48 9.29 10.79
CA SER A 20 -4.36 8.95 9.37
C SER A 20 -5.35 9.75 8.53
N ALA A 21 -6.63 9.79 8.94
CA ALA A 21 -7.67 10.57 8.27
C ALA A 21 -7.32 12.07 8.25
N THR A 22 -6.92 12.63 9.40
CA THR A 22 -6.48 14.04 9.45
C THR A 22 -5.24 14.31 8.61
N PHE A 23 -4.28 13.37 8.54
CA PHE A 23 -3.13 13.52 7.65
C PHE A 23 -3.53 13.57 6.18
N LEU A 24 -4.48 12.71 5.77
CA LEU A 24 -5.02 12.71 4.41
C LEU A 24 -5.80 14.00 4.09
N ASP A 25 -6.55 14.54 5.04
CA ASP A 25 -7.22 15.83 4.89
C ASP A 25 -6.21 17.00 4.77
N LEU A 26 -5.11 16.94 5.52
CA LEU A 26 -4.02 17.92 5.42
C LEU A 26 -3.31 17.85 4.05
N ILE A 27 -3.20 16.66 3.46
CA ILE A 27 -2.71 16.51 2.09
C ILE A 27 -3.66 17.17 1.10
N ASP A 28 -4.97 16.94 1.22
CA ASP A 28 -5.97 17.59 0.37
C ASP A 28 -5.88 19.12 0.47
N TYR A 29 -5.73 19.62 1.70
CA TYR A 29 -5.50 21.05 1.95
C TYR A 29 -4.20 21.56 1.32
N LEU A 30 -3.10 20.79 1.40
CA LEU A 30 -1.83 21.16 0.79
C LEU A 30 -1.92 21.18 -0.74
N ILE A 31 -2.56 20.18 -1.35
CA ILE A 31 -2.82 20.13 -2.80
C ILE A 31 -3.62 21.38 -3.23
N ALA A 32 -4.68 21.71 -2.50
CA ALA A 32 -5.50 22.89 -2.78
C ALA A 32 -4.67 24.17 -2.67
N THR A 33 -3.88 24.31 -1.59
CA THR A 33 -3.03 25.49 -1.36
C THR A 33 -2.01 25.68 -2.49
N ILE A 34 -1.33 24.61 -2.92
CA ILE A 34 -0.37 24.66 -4.04
C ILE A 34 -1.07 25.10 -5.31
N ARG A 35 -2.23 24.51 -5.63
CA ARG A 35 -3.02 24.87 -6.83
C ARG A 35 -3.48 26.32 -6.82
N ASP A 36 -3.91 26.84 -5.67
CA ASP A 36 -4.38 28.21 -5.52
C ASP A 36 -3.26 29.23 -5.65
N TRP A 37 -2.04 28.89 -5.21
CA TRP A 37 -0.88 29.80 -5.21
C TRP A 37 -0.03 29.69 -6.48
N THR A 38 -0.15 28.62 -7.24
CA THR A 38 0.56 28.41 -8.52
C THR A 38 0.42 29.60 -9.49
N PRO A 39 -0.76 30.23 -9.67
CA PRO A 39 -0.89 31.40 -10.56
C PRO A 39 -0.13 32.64 -10.09
N MET A 40 0.28 32.68 -8.83
CA MET A 40 1.00 33.80 -8.19
C MET A 40 2.51 33.55 -8.10
N VAL A 41 3.03 32.52 -8.78
CA VAL A 41 4.44 32.10 -8.67
C VAL A 41 5.45 33.19 -9.08
N ASP A 42 5.03 34.15 -9.91
CA ASP A 42 5.85 35.30 -10.31
C ASP A 42 6.23 36.21 -9.13
N ASP A 43 5.42 36.21 -8.07
CA ASP A 43 5.77 36.88 -6.82
C ASP A 43 6.87 36.10 -6.11
N LYS A 44 8.06 36.67 -6.03
CA LYS A 44 9.26 36.01 -5.49
C LYS A 44 9.05 35.35 -4.12
N SER A 45 8.30 35.98 -3.22
CA SER A 45 7.99 35.40 -1.90
C SER A 45 7.04 34.21 -2.00
N VAL A 46 6.04 34.28 -2.89
CA VAL A 46 5.10 33.18 -3.13
C VAL A 46 5.82 32.02 -3.79
N GLY A 47 6.70 32.28 -4.77
CA GLY A 47 7.52 31.25 -5.41
C GLY A 47 8.40 30.47 -4.42
N VAL A 48 9.04 31.15 -3.45
CA VAL A 48 9.82 30.46 -2.39
C VAL A 48 8.92 29.61 -1.50
N CYS A 49 7.72 30.09 -1.15
CA CYS A 49 6.76 29.31 -0.38
C CYS A 49 6.21 28.11 -1.16
N LEU A 50 5.95 28.26 -2.46
CA LEU A 50 5.46 27.22 -3.35
C LEU A 50 6.50 26.09 -3.47
N ALA A 51 7.77 26.42 -3.71
CA ALA A 51 8.85 25.43 -3.75
C ALA A 51 8.93 24.61 -2.45
N ARG A 52 8.83 25.28 -1.29
CA ARG A 52 8.81 24.58 0.01
C ARG A 52 7.55 23.72 0.19
N ALA A 53 6.41 24.14 -0.34
CA ALA A 53 5.17 23.36 -0.29
C ALA A 53 5.25 22.13 -1.20
N GLU A 54 5.89 22.25 -2.37
CA GLU A 54 6.18 21.14 -3.28
C GLU A 54 7.14 20.12 -2.65
N ASP A 55 8.20 20.58 -1.98
CA ASP A 55 9.10 19.70 -1.21
C ASP A 55 8.32 18.93 -0.12
N LEU A 56 7.42 19.62 0.59
CA LEU A 56 6.58 19.00 1.61
C LEU A 56 5.59 18.01 0.98
N MET A 57 5.05 18.31 -0.21
CA MET A 57 4.20 17.39 -0.96
C MET A 57 4.96 16.11 -1.30
N GLN A 58 6.17 16.23 -1.85
CA GLN A 58 7.02 15.07 -2.17
C GLN A 58 7.28 14.20 -0.94
N GLN A 59 7.61 14.81 0.20
CA GLN A 59 7.80 14.08 1.46
C GLN A 59 6.51 13.38 1.93
N ALA A 60 5.37 14.07 1.83
CA ALA A 60 4.08 13.48 2.20
C ALA A 60 3.73 12.29 1.30
N MET A 61 4.00 12.38 0.00
CA MET A 61 3.76 11.29 -0.95
C MET A 61 4.68 10.10 -0.71
N PHE A 62 5.96 10.31 -0.41
CA PHE A 62 6.87 9.24 -0.02
C PHE A 62 6.37 8.49 1.23
N ARG A 63 5.83 9.21 2.21
CA ARG A 63 5.20 8.58 3.38
C ARG A 63 3.95 7.79 3.00
N LEU A 64 3.12 8.29 2.07
CA LEU A 64 1.96 7.54 1.59
C LEU A 64 2.36 6.28 0.82
N GLU A 65 3.45 6.32 0.06
CA GLU A 65 3.98 5.13 -0.63
C GLU A 65 4.38 4.03 0.36
N ASP A 66 5.04 4.39 1.45
CA ASP A 66 5.44 3.45 2.51
C ASP A 66 4.21 2.83 3.20
N GLU A 67 3.22 3.66 3.53
CA GLU A 67 1.97 3.17 4.13
C GLU A 67 1.18 2.29 3.15
N PHE A 68 1.09 2.69 1.88
CA PHE A 68 0.44 1.93 0.83
C PHE A 68 1.09 0.56 0.67
N ARG A 69 2.43 0.51 0.62
CA ARG A 69 3.22 -0.73 0.58
C ARG A 69 2.91 -1.63 1.78
N SER A 70 2.98 -1.06 2.97
CA SER A 70 2.69 -1.76 4.23
C SER A 70 1.31 -2.41 4.21
N LEU A 71 0.28 -1.69 3.74
CA LEU A 71 -1.08 -2.20 3.61
C LEU A 71 -1.22 -3.30 2.56
N VAL A 72 -0.52 -3.22 1.42
CA VAL A 72 -0.56 -4.27 0.39
C VAL A 72 0.09 -5.57 0.89
N GLU A 73 1.24 -5.47 1.58
CA GLU A 73 2.01 -6.62 2.07
C GLU A 73 1.44 -7.25 3.35
N HIS A 74 0.83 -6.42 4.23
CA HIS A 74 0.43 -6.82 5.58
C HIS A 74 -1.06 -6.65 5.86
N GLY A 75 -1.88 -6.29 4.86
CA GLY A 75 -3.30 -5.97 5.02
C GLY A 75 -4.14 -7.02 5.74
N GLY A 76 -3.72 -8.30 5.70
CA GLY A 76 -4.36 -9.38 6.45
C GLY A 76 -3.77 -9.70 7.84
N LYS A 77 -2.57 -9.20 8.17
CA LYS A 77 -1.77 -9.62 9.34
C LYS A 77 -1.93 -8.66 10.53
N SER A 78 -1.91 -7.35 10.31
CA SER A 78 -1.93 -6.34 11.40
C SER A 78 -3.27 -6.27 12.15
N ARG A 79 -4.40 -6.33 11.43
CA ARG A 79 -5.76 -6.39 12.03
C ARG A 79 -6.14 -7.75 12.63
N LYS A 80 -5.29 -8.78 12.54
CA LYS A 80 -5.50 -10.08 13.21
C LYS A 80 -4.69 -10.18 14.51
N LEU A 81 -3.61 -9.42 14.67
CA LEU A 81 -2.83 -9.42 15.92
C LEU A 81 -3.62 -8.90 17.13
N ASN A 82 -4.62 -8.03 16.93
CA ASN A 82 -5.56 -7.64 18.00
C ASN A 82 -6.64 -8.70 18.32
N ARG A 83 -6.86 -9.68 17.43
CA ARG A 83 -7.76 -10.83 17.64
C ARG A 83 -7.01 -12.03 18.22
N ALA A 84 -5.73 -12.18 17.91
CA ALA A 84 -4.87 -13.27 18.38
C ALA A 84 -4.56 -13.22 19.89
N PHE A 85 -4.73 -12.07 20.56
CA PHE A 85 -4.68 -12.01 22.04
C PHE A 85 -5.96 -12.52 22.70
N ARG A 86 -6.97 -12.95 21.93
CA ARG A 86 -8.19 -13.60 22.43
C ARG A 86 -8.40 -14.94 21.73
N GLY A 87 -7.51 -15.89 22.00
CA GLY A 87 -7.82 -17.32 21.89
C GLY A 87 -6.98 -18.10 20.88
N GLU A 88 -6.12 -18.95 21.45
CA GLU A 88 -5.75 -20.31 20.98
C GLU A 88 -4.79 -20.45 19.77
N SER A 89 -3.53 -20.72 20.17
CA SER A 89 -2.62 -21.79 19.73
C SER A 89 -2.18 -21.95 18.26
N ASN A 90 -0.85 -21.99 18.11
CA ASN A 90 -0.02 -22.64 17.09
C ASN A 90 -0.26 -22.27 15.62
N ASP A 91 0.65 -21.50 15.04
CA ASP A 91 1.69 -22.05 14.15
C ASP A 91 2.76 -20.98 13.84
N VAL A 92 4.03 -21.37 13.89
CA VAL A 92 5.17 -20.51 13.53
C VAL A 92 5.52 -20.83 12.09
N LEU A 93 5.27 -19.90 11.17
CA LEU A 93 5.81 -19.98 9.81
C LEU A 93 6.83 -18.86 9.62
N SER A 94 8.10 -19.21 9.82
CA SER A 94 9.26 -18.48 9.35
C SER A 94 9.25 -18.53 7.82
N PHE A 95 9.08 -17.38 7.17
CA PHE A 95 9.20 -17.30 5.71
C PHE A 95 10.66 -17.03 5.37
N ASP A 96 11.26 -18.02 4.72
CA ASP A 96 12.63 -18.05 4.23
C ASP A 96 12.76 -17.07 3.05
N LEU A 97 13.75 -16.17 3.11
CA LEU A 97 14.06 -15.24 2.03
C LEU A 97 14.93 -15.96 1.01
N GLY A 98 14.31 -16.42 -0.08
CA GLY A 98 14.97 -16.90 -1.28
C GLY A 98 15.24 -15.76 -2.25
N ASP A 99 16.52 -15.39 -2.33
CA ASP A 99 17.19 -14.65 -3.39
C ASP A 99 17.13 -15.48 -4.70
N ASP A 100 16.74 -14.89 -5.83
CA ASP A 100 17.11 -15.41 -7.15
C ASP A 100 16.86 -14.41 -8.29
N GLU A 101 17.72 -14.53 -9.29
CA GLU A 101 18.33 -13.47 -10.09
C GLU A 101 17.51 -12.99 -11.31
N GLU A 102 17.89 -11.80 -11.79
CA GLU A 102 17.36 -11.10 -12.96
C GLU A 102 17.72 -11.84 -14.27
N GLU A 103 16.74 -12.04 -15.17
CA GLU A 103 17.02 -12.24 -16.60
C GLU A 103 16.09 -11.32 -17.44
N GLU A 104 16.71 -10.30 -18.04
CA GLU A 104 16.20 -9.59 -19.21
C GLU A 104 16.58 -10.41 -20.44
N GLU A 105 15.61 -10.84 -21.26
CA GLU A 105 15.90 -11.44 -22.56
C GLU A 105 15.02 -10.84 -23.66
N GLU A 106 15.70 -10.53 -24.76
CA GLU A 106 15.31 -9.63 -25.84
C GLU A 106 14.34 -10.29 -26.84
N ASP A 107 13.50 -9.46 -27.46
CA ASP A 107 12.52 -9.83 -28.50
C ASP A 107 13.25 -10.09 -29.83
N GLU A 108 13.68 -11.34 -30.08
CA GLU A 108 14.14 -11.79 -31.39
C GLU A 108 13.02 -12.50 -32.18
N VAL A 109 12.63 -11.85 -33.26
CA VAL A 109 11.72 -12.31 -34.33
C VAL A 109 12.23 -13.59 -35.00
N ILE A 110 11.41 -14.65 -34.99
CA ILE A 110 11.58 -15.82 -35.88
C ILE A 110 10.35 -15.96 -36.79
N GLU A 111 10.60 -15.79 -38.08
CA GLU A 111 9.70 -16.07 -39.19
C GLU A 111 9.83 -17.54 -39.62
N ASP A 112 8.69 -18.11 -39.98
CA ASP A 112 8.47 -19.20 -40.94
C ASP A 112 8.42 -20.68 -40.49
N SER A 113 7.22 -21.23 -40.74
CA SER A 113 6.84 -22.59 -41.14
C SER A 113 7.55 -23.79 -40.54
N GLU A 114 6.87 -24.51 -39.65
CA GLU A 114 6.54 -25.94 -39.77
C GLU A 114 5.36 -26.21 -38.81
N GLU A 115 4.47 -27.15 -39.12
CA GLU A 115 3.25 -27.50 -38.36
C GLU A 115 3.55 -27.99 -36.93
N HIS A 116 3.75 -27.05 -35.99
CA HIS A 116 3.86 -27.34 -34.57
C HIS A 116 2.46 -27.66 -34.04
N GLN A 117 2.11 -28.95 -33.96
CA GLN A 117 0.96 -29.40 -33.20
C GLN A 117 1.05 -28.83 -31.78
N ILE A 118 0.24 -27.82 -31.47
CA ILE A 118 0.12 -27.26 -30.14
C ILE A 118 -0.24 -28.44 -29.22
N PRO A 119 0.60 -28.79 -28.22
CA PRO A 119 0.25 -29.86 -27.30
C PRO A 119 -1.09 -29.51 -26.64
N ASN A 120 -2.10 -30.35 -26.88
CA ASN A 120 -3.42 -30.16 -26.31
C ASN A 120 -3.27 -30.14 -24.78
N ALA A 121 -3.52 -28.99 -24.15
CA ALA A 121 -3.46 -28.85 -22.70
C ALA A 121 -4.40 -29.88 -22.06
N GLN A 122 -3.88 -30.77 -21.23
CA GLN A 122 -4.69 -31.65 -20.40
C GLN A 122 -5.55 -30.77 -19.49
N SER A 123 -6.86 -31.04 -19.39
CA SER A 123 -7.72 -30.29 -18.49
C SER A 123 -7.20 -30.46 -17.08
N ILE A 124 -6.72 -29.37 -16.50
CA ILE A 124 -6.20 -29.41 -15.14
C ILE A 124 -7.45 -29.47 -14.23
N GLY A 125 -7.65 -30.62 -13.60
CA GLY A 125 -8.79 -30.90 -12.74
C GLY A 125 -8.67 -30.22 -11.37
N ASP A 126 -9.82 -29.94 -10.76
CA ASP A 126 -10.06 -29.44 -9.40
C ASP A 126 -8.93 -28.58 -8.80
N TYR A 127 -8.77 -27.37 -9.34
CA TYR A 127 -7.99 -26.34 -8.68
C TYR A 127 -8.73 -25.79 -7.47
N ASP A 128 -8.11 -25.87 -6.29
CA ASP A 128 -8.45 -25.01 -5.16
C ASP A 128 -7.75 -23.65 -5.37
N ILE A 129 -8.34 -22.79 -6.20
CA ILE A 129 -7.82 -21.44 -6.45
C ILE A 129 -8.10 -20.59 -5.21
N VAL A 130 -7.13 -20.52 -4.31
CA VAL A 130 -7.18 -19.62 -3.15
C VAL A 130 -6.70 -18.24 -3.59
N ILE A 131 -7.65 -17.33 -3.82
CA ILE A 131 -7.34 -15.91 -4.05
C ILE A 131 -7.06 -15.28 -2.70
N ASP A 132 -5.81 -14.85 -2.46
CA ASP A 132 -5.45 -14.04 -1.29
C ASP A 132 -5.99 -12.62 -1.43
N ALA A 133 -7.30 -12.50 -1.18
CA ALA A 133 -8.01 -11.24 -1.20
C ALA A 133 -7.73 -10.45 0.08
N LEU A 134 -7.33 -9.19 -0.09
CA LEU A 134 -7.18 -8.26 1.02
C LEU A 134 -8.53 -8.07 1.74
N PRO A 135 -8.53 -7.87 3.07
CA PRO A 135 -9.74 -7.49 3.78
C PRO A 135 -10.33 -6.20 3.22
N SER A 136 -11.67 -6.09 3.20
CA SER A 136 -12.37 -4.91 2.64
C SER A 136 -11.98 -3.59 3.29
N GLY A 137 -11.65 -3.59 4.59
CA GLY A 137 -11.14 -2.41 5.29
C GLY A 137 -9.82 -1.93 4.70
N THR A 138 -8.86 -2.83 4.51
CA THR A 138 -7.57 -2.52 3.87
C THR A 138 -7.75 -2.01 2.45
N ILE A 139 -8.68 -2.61 1.68
CA ILE A 139 -8.98 -2.14 0.32
C ILE A 139 -9.48 -0.69 0.34
N ASN A 140 -10.35 -0.34 1.30
CA ASN A 140 -10.83 1.03 1.45
C ASN A 140 -9.70 2.01 1.81
N ASP A 141 -8.82 1.63 2.74
CA ASP A 141 -7.70 2.48 3.15
C ASP A 141 -6.71 2.69 1.97
N LEU A 142 -6.39 1.62 1.24
CA LEU A 142 -5.59 1.68 0.01
C LEU A 142 -6.23 2.60 -1.04
N HIS A 143 -7.56 2.54 -1.20
CA HIS A 143 -8.28 3.39 -2.12
C HIS A 143 -8.15 4.88 -1.74
N GLU A 144 -8.36 5.21 -0.47
CA GLU A 144 -8.28 6.60 0.01
C GLU A 144 -6.86 7.19 -0.09
N ILE A 145 -5.82 6.36 0.12
CA ILE A 145 -4.42 6.74 -0.10
C ILE A 145 -4.16 6.96 -1.60
N ALA A 146 -4.49 5.97 -2.44
CA ALA A 146 -4.25 6.03 -3.88
C ALA A 146 -4.94 7.24 -4.52
N LYS A 147 -6.17 7.53 -4.11
CA LYS A 147 -6.93 8.70 -4.59
C LYS A 147 -6.17 10.00 -4.39
N ARG A 148 -5.52 10.18 -3.23
CA ARG A 148 -4.76 11.39 -2.89
C ARG A 148 -3.42 11.45 -3.60
N MET A 149 -2.73 10.31 -3.71
CA MET A 149 -1.53 10.21 -4.53
C MET A 149 -1.81 10.60 -5.98
N VAL A 150 -2.88 10.09 -6.59
CA VAL A 150 -3.28 10.45 -7.95
C VAL A 150 -3.66 11.92 -8.06
N ALA A 151 -4.41 12.47 -7.09
CA ALA A 151 -4.78 13.88 -7.08
C ALA A 151 -3.55 14.83 -6.98
N ALA A 152 -2.49 14.39 -6.31
CA ALA A 152 -1.21 15.10 -6.23
C ALA A 152 -0.30 14.87 -7.45
N GLY A 153 -0.63 13.96 -8.37
CA GLY A 153 0.16 13.64 -9.56
C GLY A 153 1.07 12.41 -9.45
N PHE A 154 0.99 11.66 -8.35
CA PHE A 154 1.86 10.51 -8.01
C PHE A 154 1.22 9.15 -8.35
N GLY A 155 0.41 9.11 -9.43
CA GLY A 155 -0.31 7.90 -9.83
C GLY A 155 0.60 6.78 -10.35
N LYS A 156 1.74 7.14 -10.97
CA LYS A 156 2.71 6.19 -11.51
C LYS A 156 3.43 5.47 -10.37
N GLU A 157 3.83 6.21 -9.35
CA GLU A 157 4.50 5.75 -8.13
C GLU A 157 3.56 4.82 -7.36
N CYS A 158 2.30 5.22 -7.17
CA CYS A 158 1.27 4.37 -6.56
C CYS A 158 1.12 3.02 -7.28
N SER A 159 1.04 3.04 -8.61
CA SER A 159 0.94 1.82 -9.43
C SER A 159 2.20 0.96 -9.35
N HIS A 160 3.38 1.58 -9.29
CA HIS A 160 4.65 0.90 -9.14
C HIS A 160 4.73 0.16 -7.80
N VAL A 161 4.38 0.82 -6.69
CA VAL A 161 4.35 0.18 -5.36
C VAL A 161 3.42 -1.03 -5.37
N TYR A 162 2.20 -0.90 -5.90
CA TYR A 162 1.26 -2.04 -5.99
C TYR A 162 1.85 -3.21 -6.77
N ARG A 163 2.44 -2.94 -7.94
CA ARG A 163 3.04 -3.95 -8.81
C ARG A 163 4.21 -4.66 -8.12
N SER A 164 5.07 -3.93 -7.40
CA SER A 164 6.23 -4.50 -6.71
C SER A 164 5.84 -5.43 -5.56
N CYS A 165 4.70 -5.21 -4.90
CA CYS A 165 4.27 -6.05 -3.76
C CYS A 165 3.44 -7.28 -4.14
N ARG A 166 2.93 -7.36 -5.38
CA ARG A 166 1.98 -8.40 -5.84
C ARG A 166 2.48 -9.25 -7.01
N ARG A 167 3.66 -8.95 -7.53
CA ARG A 167 4.40 -9.85 -8.40
C ARG A 167 4.93 -11.04 -7.61
#